data_AF-A0A9Q1BWR4-F1
#
_entry.id   AF-A0A9Q1BWR4-F1
#
_cell.length_a   1.000
_cell.length_b   1.000
_cell.length_c   1.000
_cell.angle_alpha   90.00
_cell.angle_beta   90.00
_cell.angle_gamma   90.00
#
_symmetry.space_group_name_H-M   'P 1'
#
loop_
_entity.id
_entity.type
_entity.pdbx_description
1 polymer ?
#
loop_
_entity_poly.entity_id
_entity_poly.type
_entity_poly.pdbx_seq_one_letter_code
_entity_poly.pdbx_strand_id
1 'polypeptide(L)'
;MGVDVKGVNTIVHFGPSSDINDYCQESDRGRRGGSQSYAIMINYSGSSGWYKTSDSMKYYVNNEEVCRWELLLEPFGCKANNTSCRALHLCCDICACRCKCGDGACKDPVGGKSRIEQTLFSSASSGQSAFPRVRSVDEEQKEMLRSKLEQLRASLL
;
A
#
# COMPACT_ATOMS: atom_id res chain seq x y z
N MET A 1 -7.45 18.75 -5.13
CA MET A 1 -6.10 18.59 -4.57
C MET A 1 -5.77 19.80 -3.69
N GLY A 2 -5.29 19.65 -2.46
CA GLY A 2 -5.11 20.78 -1.52
C GLY A 2 -4.34 20.50 -0.22
N VAL A 3 -3.36 19.58 -0.24
CA VAL A 3 -2.53 19.27 0.94
C VAL A 3 -1.06 19.45 0.56
N ASP A 4 -0.43 20.51 1.06
CA ASP A 4 1.01 20.79 0.95
C ASP A 4 1.58 20.92 2.37
N VAL A 5 2.04 19.80 2.92
CA VAL A 5 2.59 19.73 4.28
C VAL A 5 4.06 19.37 4.16
N LYS A 6 4.93 20.24 4.69
CA LYS A 6 6.37 20.00 4.74
C LYS A 6 6.69 19.02 5.87
N GLY A 7 7.67 18.15 5.65
CA GLY A 7 8.14 17.19 6.66
C GLY A 7 7.29 15.92 6.81
N VAL A 8 6.45 15.60 5.82
CA VAL A 8 5.73 14.32 5.79
C VAL A 8 6.69 13.19 5.44
N ASN A 9 7.16 12.46 6.44
CA ASN A 9 8.12 11.38 6.24
C ASN A 9 7.46 10.04 5.89
N THR A 10 6.13 9.91 6.01
CA THR A 10 5.44 8.65 5.78
C THR A 10 4.07 8.90 5.16
N ILE A 11 3.77 8.15 4.11
CA ILE A 11 2.47 8.12 3.44
C ILE A 11 1.98 6.69 3.49
N VAL A 12 0.73 6.52 3.91
CA VAL A 12 0.10 5.21 4.01
C VAL A 12 -1.11 5.18 3.10
N HIS A 13 -1.10 4.25 2.16
CA HIS A 13 -2.18 3.97 1.22
C HIS A 13 -3.00 2.79 1.74
N PHE A 14 -4.30 3.01 1.96
CA PHE A 14 -5.23 1.97 2.40
C PHE A 14 -5.87 1.27 1.20
N GLY A 15 -5.07 0.46 0.51
CA GLY A 15 -5.41 -0.18 -0.74
C GLY A 15 -4.73 0.49 -1.95
N PRO A 16 -4.85 -0.11 -3.14
CA PRO A 16 -4.27 0.46 -4.35
C PRO A 16 -5.06 1.68 -4.83
N SER A 17 -4.35 2.68 -5.34
CA SER A 17 -4.93 3.79 -6.09
C SER A 17 -5.58 3.30 -7.40
N SER A 18 -6.36 4.17 -8.06
CA SER A 18 -7.02 3.86 -9.33
C SER A 18 -6.03 3.57 -10.44
N ASP A 19 -4.96 4.36 -10.53
CA ASP A 19 -3.89 4.19 -11.50
C ASP A 19 -2.51 4.50 -10.90
N ILE A 20 -1.45 4.09 -11.62
CA ILE A 20 -0.06 4.28 -11.19
C ILE A 20 0.33 5.76 -11.11
N ASN A 21 -0.24 6.61 -11.98
CA ASN A 21 0.01 8.05 -11.95
C ASN A 21 -0.62 8.72 -10.72
N ASP A 22 -1.83 8.28 -10.33
CA ASP A 22 -2.49 8.75 -9.10
C ASP A 22 -1.64 8.37 -7.88
N TYR A 23 -1.19 7.12 -7.83
CA TYR A 23 -0.33 6.63 -6.76
C TYR A 23 0.98 7.42 -6.65
N CYS A 24 1.60 7.75 -7.79
CA CYS A 24 2.82 8.56 -7.85
C CYS A 24 2.56 9.96 -7.27
N GLN A 25 1.52 10.66 -7.74
CA GLN A 25 1.16 11.99 -7.26
C GLN A 25 0.80 12.04 -5.77
N GLU A 26 0.14 11.00 -5.28
CA GLU A 26 -0.21 10.86 -3.86
C GLU A 26 1.05 10.61 -3.01
N SER A 27 1.95 9.74 -3.47
CA SER A 27 3.18 9.36 -2.77
C SER A 27 4.27 10.44 -2.80
N ASP A 28 4.31 11.26 -3.86
CA ASP A 28 5.32 12.31 -3.99
C ASP A 28 5.11 13.50 -3.03
N ARG A 29 3.96 13.57 -2.37
CA ARG A 29 3.66 14.63 -1.39
C ARG A 29 4.59 14.61 -0.18
N GLY A 30 5.12 13.43 0.17
CA GLY A 30 5.98 13.23 1.34
C GLY A 30 7.41 13.68 1.11
N ARG A 31 7.87 13.65 -0.14
CA ARG A 31 9.29 13.84 -0.46
C ARG A 31 9.73 15.31 -0.47
N ARG A 32 8.83 16.26 -0.18
CA ARG A 32 9.09 17.71 -0.23
C ARG A 32 9.99 18.24 0.88
N GLY A 33 10.33 17.43 1.89
CA GLY A 33 11.12 17.82 3.06
C GLY A 33 12.63 17.62 2.96
N GLY A 34 13.15 16.99 1.89
CA GLY A 34 14.58 16.66 1.75
C GLY A 34 15.10 15.54 2.66
N SER A 35 14.31 15.12 3.64
CA SER A 35 14.50 13.90 4.44
C SER A 35 14.05 12.65 3.69
N GLN A 36 14.59 11.49 4.07
CA GLN A 36 14.10 10.19 3.60
C GLN A 36 12.63 10.03 3.98
N SER A 37 11.78 9.71 2.99
CA SER A 37 10.35 9.47 3.14
C SER A 37 9.98 8.06 2.71
N TYR A 38 8.93 7.51 3.30
CA TYR A 38 8.42 6.17 3.00
C TYR A 38 6.99 6.24 2.47
N ALA A 39 6.71 5.49 1.40
CA ALA A 39 5.36 5.24 0.92
C ALA A 39 5.03 3.76 1.19
N ILE A 40 3.98 3.52 1.96
CA ILE A 40 3.56 2.18 2.39
C ILE A 40 2.17 1.93 1.84
N MET A 41 1.98 0.81 1.16
CA MET A 41 0.66 0.38 0.69
C MET A 41 0.21 -0.85 1.46
N ILE A 42 -0.96 -0.76 2.06
CA ILE A 42 -1.59 -1.86 2.77
C ILE A 42 -2.59 -2.52 1.83
N ASN A 43 -2.21 -3.67 1.28
CA ASN A 43 -3.12 -4.51 0.49
C ASN A 43 -3.87 -5.49 1.40
N TYR A 44 -5.20 -5.53 1.32
CA TYR A 44 -6.04 -6.43 2.11
C TYR A 44 -7.17 -7.00 1.27
N SER A 45 -7.61 -8.22 1.60
CA SER A 45 -8.73 -8.87 0.91
C SER A 45 -10.01 -8.04 1.06
N GLY A 46 -10.58 -7.60 -0.06
CA GLY A 46 -11.75 -6.71 -0.05
C GLY A 46 -11.41 -5.22 -0.05
N SER A 47 -10.17 -4.84 -0.35
CA SER A 47 -9.80 -3.43 -0.56
C SER A 47 -10.74 -2.78 -1.57
N SER A 48 -11.49 -1.78 -1.09
CA SER A 48 -12.42 -1.01 -1.90
C SER A 48 -11.64 -0.31 -3.01
N GLY A 49 -11.70 -0.83 -4.23
CA GLY A 49 -10.98 -0.24 -5.36
C GLY A 49 -10.36 -1.24 -6.31
N TRP A 50 -10.08 -2.49 -5.89
CA TRP A 50 -9.37 -3.47 -6.73
C TRP A 50 -9.98 -3.66 -8.13
N TYR A 51 -11.30 -3.65 -8.24
CA TYR A 51 -12.02 -3.78 -9.51
C TYR A 51 -11.97 -2.52 -10.38
N LYS A 52 -11.70 -1.35 -9.77
CA LYS A 52 -11.53 -0.05 -10.45
C LYS A 52 -10.07 0.28 -10.73
N THR A 53 -9.15 -0.50 -10.16
CA THR A 53 -7.71 -0.34 -10.35
C THR A 53 -7.31 -0.75 -11.77
N SER A 54 -6.48 0.07 -12.40
CA SER A 54 -5.87 -0.21 -13.71
C SER A 54 -5.00 -1.46 -13.66
N ASP A 55 -4.80 -2.11 -14.81
CA ASP A 55 -3.98 -3.32 -14.88
C ASP A 55 -2.50 -3.03 -14.62
N SER A 56 -2.01 -1.84 -14.98
CA SER A 56 -0.67 -1.35 -14.62
C SER A 56 -0.48 -1.28 -13.11
N MET A 57 -1.49 -0.79 -12.38
CA MET A 57 -1.43 -0.69 -10.92
C MET A 57 -1.58 -2.06 -10.25
N LYS A 58 -2.39 -2.97 -10.79
CA LYS A 58 -2.44 -4.38 -10.32
C LYS A 58 -1.10 -5.08 -10.53
N TYR A 59 -0.45 -4.87 -11.68
CA TYR A 59 0.88 -5.38 -11.95
C TYR A 59 1.91 -4.79 -10.98
N TYR A 60 1.85 -3.48 -10.75
CA TYR A 60 2.70 -2.81 -9.77
C TYR A 60 2.56 -3.42 -8.37
N VAL A 61 1.35 -3.72 -7.89
CA VAL A 61 1.10 -4.31 -6.57
C VAL A 61 1.59 -5.76 -6.47
N ASN A 62 1.29 -6.58 -7.47
CA ASN A 62 1.59 -8.02 -7.45
C ASN A 62 3.02 -8.35 -7.87
N ASN A 63 3.78 -7.40 -8.40
CA ASN A 63 5.16 -7.63 -8.78
C ASN A 63 6.05 -7.88 -7.55
N GLU A 64 6.92 -8.89 -7.64
CA GLU A 64 7.90 -9.27 -6.61
C GLU A 64 9.34 -9.27 -7.17
N GLU A 65 9.51 -9.01 -8.47
CA GLU A 65 10.78 -9.23 -9.17
C GLU A 65 11.48 -7.94 -9.59
N VAL A 66 10.72 -6.99 -10.13
CA VAL A 66 11.20 -5.71 -10.69
C VAL A 66 11.22 -4.64 -9.60
N CYS A 67 12.18 -3.71 -9.63
CA CYS A 67 12.23 -2.62 -8.65
C CYS A 67 10.94 -1.76 -8.71
N ARG A 68 10.35 -1.41 -7.55
CA ARG A 68 9.16 -0.54 -7.50
C ARG A 68 9.41 0.80 -8.20
N TRP A 69 10.59 1.39 -8.01
CA TRP A 69 10.92 2.68 -8.61
C TRP A 69 11.04 2.60 -10.14
N GLU A 70 11.49 1.46 -10.66
CA GLU A 70 11.57 1.22 -12.11
C GLU A 70 10.17 1.18 -12.73
N LEU A 71 9.24 0.44 -12.11
CA LEU A 71 7.85 0.39 -12.57
C LEU A 71 7.13 1.75 -12.46
N LEU A 72 7.45 2.56 -11.44
CA LEU A 72 6.88 3.90 -11.33
C LEU A 72 7.38 4.87 -12.41
N LEU A 73 8.61 4.68 -12.89
CA LEU A 73 9.23 5.54 -13.90
C LEU A 73 8.94 5.12 -15.35
N GLU A 74 8.59 3.85 -15.56
CA GLU A 74 8.28 3.29 -16.88
C GLU A 74 7.25 4.13 -17.68
N PRO A 75 6.10 4.57 -17.10
CA PRO A 75 5.13 5.40 -17.81
C PRO A 75 5.68 6.76 -18.26
N PHE A 76 6.75 7.24 -17.63
CA PHE A 76 7.39 8.51 -17.93
C PHE A 76 8.60 8.36 -18.87
N GLY A 77 8.87 7.15 -19.37
CA GLY A 77 10.03 6.88 -20.23
C GLY A 77 11.39 7.07 -19.53
N CYS A 78 11.37 7.15 -18.20
CA CYS A 78 12.56 7.38 -17.39
C CYS A 78 13.17 6.04 -16.96
N LYS A 79 14.50 5.91 -17.04
CA LYS A 79 15.19 4.71 -16.56
C LYS A 79 15.58 4.89 -15.11
N ALA A 80 15.24 3.91 -14.26
CA ALA A 80 15.69 3.89 -12.88
C ALA A 80 17.19 3.62 -12.82
N ASN A 81 17.98 4.60 -12.42
CA ASN A 81 19.38 4.38 -12.05
C ASN A 81 19.47 3.95 -10.58
N ASN A 82 19.31 2.64 -10.35
CA ASN A 82 19.51 2.02 -9.02
C ASN A 82 20.95 2.20 -8.48
N THR A 83 21.88 2.68 -9.31
CA THR A 83 23.26 3.05 -8.94
C THR A 83 23.36 4.25 -8.01
N SER A 84 22.31 5.06 -7.87
CA SER A 84 22.31 6.25 -6.99
C SER A 84 22.04 5.94 -5.51
N CYS A 85 21.42 4.80 -5.20
CA CYS A 85 21.17 4.39 -3.83
C CYS A 85 22.40 3.69 -3.25
N ARG A 86 23.13 4.38 -2.37
CA ARG A 86 24.29 3.84 -1.64
C ARG A 86 23.99 2.51 -0.93
N ALA A 87 22.73 2.25 -0.58
CA ALA A 87 22.28 0.97 -0.07
C ALA A 87 20.92 0.58 -0.65
N LEU A 88 20.81 -0.65 -1.18
CA LEU A 88 19.59 -1.17 -1.82
C LEU A 88 18.37 -1.22 -0.89
N HIS A 89 18.57 -1.30 0.43
CA HIS A 89 17.48 -1.31 1.42
C HIS A 89 16.76 0.05 1.57
N LEU A 90 17.31 1.13 1.00
CA LEU A 90 16.65 2.44 0.97
C LEU A 90 15.81 2.67 -0.30
N CYS A 91 15.87 1.74 -1.25
CA CYS A 91 15.21 1.89 -2.55
C CYS A 91 13.74 1.47 -2.52
N CYS A 92 13.47 0.18 -2.26
CA CYS A 92 12.12 -0.38 -2.10
C CYS A 92 12.19 -1.72 -1.37
N ASP A 93 11.03 -2.31 -1.06
CA ASP A 93 10.87 -3.64 -0.48
C ASP A 93 11.60 -4.74 -1.27
N ILE A 94 11.44 -4.77 -2.59
CA ILE A 94 12.06 -5.79 -3.47
C ILE A 94 13.59 -5.65 -3.49
N CYS A 95 14.12 -4.42 -3.61
CA CYS A 95 15.55 -4.17 -3.58
C CYS A 95 16.15 -4.43 -2.19
N ALA A 96 15.41 -4.16 -1.13
CA ALA A 96 15.83 -4.43 0.25
C ALA A 96 16.10 -5.91 0.48
N CYS A 97 15.26 -6.80 -0.06
CA CYS A 97 15.46 -8.25 0.00
C CYS A 97 16.77 -8.72 -0.67
N ARG A 98 17.32 -7.95 -1.61
CA ARG A 98 18.58 -8.26 -2.32
C ARG A 98 19.78 -7.50 -1.76
N CYS A 99 19.61 -6.75 -0.68
CA CYS A 99 20.67 -5.93 -0.11
C CYS A 99 21.74 -6.76 0.60
N LYS A 100 23.01 -6.46 0.35
CA LYS A 100 24.19 -7.15 0.94
C LYS A 100 25.09 -6.20 1.74
N CYS A 101 24.53 -5.09 2.24
CA CYS A 101 25.27 -4.01 2.90
C CYS A 101 26.14 -4.46 4.08
N GLY A 102 25.82 -5.56 4.77
CA GLY A 102 26.62 -6.09 5.90
C GLY A 102 26.74 -5.16 7.12
N ASP A 103 26.29 -3.91 7.00
CA ASP A 103 26.37 -2.90 8.04
C ASP A 103 25.41 -3.21 9.19
N GLY A 104 25.84 -2.86 10.41
CA GLY A 104 24.98 -2.86 11.60
C GLY A 104 23.80 -1.88 11.52
N ALA A 105 23.73 -1.04 10.48
CA ALA A 105 22.56 -0.22 10.13
C ALA A 105 21.50 -1.02 9.33
N CYS A 106 21.86 -2.20 8.82
CA CYS A 106 20.94 -3.18 8.24
C CYS A 106 20.31 -4.09 9.32
N LYS A 107 20.37 -3.66 10.60
CA LYS A 107 19.75 -4.31 11.78
C LYS A 107 18.23 -4.08 11.90
N ASP A 108 17.58 -3.52 10.88
CA ASP A 108 16.16 -3.75 10.67
C ASP A 108 16.05 -5.05 9.85
N PRO A 109 15.68 -6.18 10.47
CA PRO A 109 16.10 -7.50 10.03
C PRO A 109 15.37 -7.97 8.78
N VAL A 110 16.11 -8.71 7.96
CA VAL A 110 15.71 -10.03 7.41
C VAL A 110 14.22 -10.16 7.07
N GLY A 111 13.88 -9.98 5.79
CA GLY A 111 12.55 -10.33 5.28
C GLY A 111 11.57 -9.18 5.11
N GLY A 112 12.01 -8.08 4.49
CA GLY A 112 11.11 -7.21 3.73
C GLY A 112 10.06 -6.45 4.53
N LYS A 113 10.31 -6.09 5.79
CA LYS A 113 9.39 -5.23 6.56
C LYS A 113 10.08 -3.99 7.10
N SER A 114 9.64 -2.82 6.65
CA SER A 114 10.07 -1.54 7.20
C SER A 114 9.81 -1.47 8.72
N ARG A 115 10.55 -0.63 9.47
CA ARG A 115 10.32 -0.41 10.91
C ARG A 115 8.86 -0.03 11.23
N ILE A 116 8.17 0.62 10.30
CA ILE A 116 6.75 0.97 10.39
C ILE A 116 5.88 -0.28 10.25
N GLU A 117 6.15 -1.15 9.28
CA GLU A 117 5.47 -2.45 9.18
C GLU A 117 5.71 -3.30 10.41
N GLN A 118 6.93 -3.32 10.96
CA GLN A 118 7.21 -4.02 12.23
C GLN A 118 6.34 -3.46 13.35
N THR A 119 6.23 -2.14 13.48
CA THR A 119 5.40 -1.50 14.51
C THR A 119 3.90 -1.80 14.32
N LEU A 120 3.41 -1.78 13.08
CA LEU A 120 2.02 -2.13 12.73
C LEU A 120 1.72 -3.62 12.99
N PHE A 121 2.65 -4.52 12.65
CA PHE A 121 2.52 -5.96 12.89
C PHE A 121 2.68 -6.33 14.37
N SER A 122 3.57 -5.67 15.11
CA SER A 122 3.74 -5.86 16.56
C SER A 122 2.52 -5.40 17.35
N SER A 123 1.85 -4.35 16.89
CA SER A 123 0.57 -3.91 17.46
C SER A 123 -0.57 -4.89 17.16
N ALA A 124 -0.46 -5.65 16.07
CA ALA A 124 -1.43 -6.69 15.71
C ALA A 124 -1.19 -8.03 16.45
N SER A 125 0.04 -8.30 16.93
CA SER A 125 0.37 -9.55 17.64
C SER A 125 0.13 -9.51 19.15
N SER A 126 -0.02 -8.32 19.75
CA SER A 126 -0.35 -8.15 21.17
C SER A 126 -1.85 -8.16 21.49
N GLY A 127 -2.71 -8.47 20.52
CA GLY A 127 -4.15 -8.61 20.73
C GLY A 127 -4.71 -9.72 19.87
N GLN A 128 -4.96 -10.88 20.48
CA GLN A 128 -5.87 -11.86 19.89
C GLN A 128 -7.26 -11.22 19.75
N SER A 129 -7.55 -10.63 18.59
CA SER A 129 -8.87 -10.79 18.03
C SER A 129 -8.67 -11.27 16.60
N ALA A 130 -8.79 -12.58 16.42
CA ALA A 130 -9.26 -13.11 15.17
C ALA A 130 -10.60 -12.43 14.90
N PHE A 131 -10.59 -11.30 14.20
CA PHE A 131 -11.81 -10.77 13.62
C PHE A 131 -12.34 -11.90 12.74
N PRO A 132 -13.51 -12.49 13.07
CA PRO A 132 -14.07 -13.49 12.19
C PRO A 132 -14.29 -12.78 10.86
N ARG A 133 -13.60 -13.22 9.80
CA ARG A 133 -13.76 -12.69 8.42
C ARG A 133 -15.19 -12.87 7.90
N VAL A 134 -16.02 -13.57 8.66
CA VAL A 134 -17.43 -13.83 8.40
C VAL A 134 -18.20 -13.42 9.66
N ARG A 135 -19.01 -12.36 9.54
CA ARG A 135 -20.04 -12.08 10.55
C ARG A 135 -21.10 -13.16 10.45
N SER A 136 -21.44 -13.81 11.56
CA SER A 136 -22.66 -14.63 11.62
C SER A 136 -23.86 -13.72 11.41
N VAL A 137 -24.58 -13.91 10.30
CA VAL A 137 -25.78 -13.14 10.00
C VAL A 137 -26.99 -13.99 10.35
N ASP A 138 -27.83 -13.46 11.23
CA ASP A 138 -29.08 -14.10 11.64
C ASP A 138 -30.15 -13.98 10.55
N GLU A 139 -31.15 -14.86 10.55
CA GLU A 139 -32.23 -14.85 9.53
C GLU A 139 -33.04 -13.55 9.56
N GLU A 140 -33.26 -12.96 10.75
CA GLU A 140 -33.92 -11.66 10.88
C GLU A 140 -33.13 -10.54 10.18
N GLN A 141 -31.79 -10.60 10.24
CA GLN A 141 -30.92 -9.63 9.59
C GLN A 141 -30.94 -9.79 8.07
N LYS A 142 -31.06 -11.01 7.55
CA LYS A 142 -31.23 -11.26 6.10
C LYS A 142 -32.56 -10.71 5.60
N GLU A 143 -33.63 -10.91 6.36
CA GLU A 143 -34.96 -10.45 5.97
C GLU A 143 -35.07 -8.91 6.01
N MET A 144 -34.49 -8.28 7.03
CA MET A 144 -34.36 -6.82 7.08
C MET A 144 -33.60 -6.27 5.87
N LEU A 145 -32.53 -6.95 5.46
CA LEU A 145 -31.71 -6.53 4.32
C LEU A 145 -32.47 -6.68 2.99
N ARG A 146 -33.24 -7.76 2.82
CA ARG A 146 -34.13 -7.95 1.66
C ARG A 146 -35.16 -6.84 1.54
N SER A 147 -35.88 -6.54 2.63
CA SER A 147 -36.89 -5.48 2.64
C SER A 147 -36.31 -4.12 2.26
N LYS A 148 -35.13 -3.76 2.78
CA LYS A 148 -34.44 -2.52 2.42
C LYS A 148 -34.02 -2.49 0.95
N LEU A 149 -33.55 -3.61 0.39
CA LEU A 149 -33.17 -3.68 -1.02
C LEU A 149 -34.38 -3.54 -1.96
N GLU A 150 -35.52 -4.11 -1.59
CA GLU A 150 -36.77 -3.94 -2.35
C GLU A 150 -37.27 -2.49 -2.33
N GLN A 151 -37.22 -1.82 -1.17
CA GLN A 151 -37.54 -0.40 -1.06
C GLN A 151 -36.62 0.46 -1.93
N LEU A 152 -35.32 0.16 -1.93
CA LEU A 152 -34.34 0.90 -2.72
C LEU A 152 -34.58 0.68 -4.22
N ARG A 153 -34.90 -0.55 -4.63
CA ARG A 153 -35.29 -0.86 -6.02
C ARG A 153 -36.55 -0.11 -6.45
N ALA A 154 -37.55 -0.01 -5.57
CA ALA A 154 -38.78 0.74 -5.84
C ALA A 154 -38.54 2.26 -5.94
N SER A 155 -37.57 2.79 -5.20
CA SER A 155 -37.22 4.23 -5.23
C SER A 155 -36.42 4.66 -6.47
N LEU A 156 -35.89 3.71 -7.24
CA LEU A 156 -35.10 3.95 -8.45
C LEU A 156 -35.91 3.81 -9.75
N LEU A 157 -37.20 3.46 -9.63
CA LEU A 157 -38.19 3.43 -10.72
C LEU A 157 -39.09 4.67 -10.62
#